data_AF-L2FKZ8-F1
#
_entry.id   AF-L2FKZ8-F1
#
_cell.length_a   1.000
_cell.length_b   1.000
_cell.length_c   1.000
_cell.angle_alpha   90.00
_cell.angle_beta   90.00
_cell.angle_gamma   90.00
#
_symmetry.space_group_name_H-M   'P 1'
#
loop_
_entity.id
_entity.type
_entity.pdbx_description
1 polymer ?
#
loop_
_entity_poly.entity_id
_entity_poly.type
_entity_poly.pdbx_seq_one_letter_code
_entity_poly.pdbx_strand_id
1 'polypeptide(L)'
;MADNPSTYQQSHSQHSATVMAENPSTHQQSHPQHSFGTKNLSEILKKKNKTMNRQRRKIQKLEKELEKCSKPRPVQQDANVILLRAEVERLNRELRLKEEKSTSQQEYVVSYLEKSISNYLQHLEDQLSQMEEGYQGAMQNLQADISTLQNTNKKLTSQLMEKKASIAKAKSLAKAGKVSDDAILSLWKKMKYSIHNIASTILTECPSWEEIKTNIAHSDCVLSILTPRYHVFLKDEDTRSSIVELLIWEMLQRQIFKPFSETLTGVCWGGLEGQCFSVILEGMADTALKKDADAKSFFQWKAEGARMIDDMFGVDNQKLKQMADEQAATFYLFVPKRKVHQKTAMERLFKNLCTVIEDALSLHKIFMTSKAHFTLDWPLPGRCRLTRYDSE
;
A
#
# COMPACT_ATOMS: atom_id res chain seq x y z
N MET A 1 46.95 6.16 -3.17
CA MET A 1 46.64 4.97 -2.34
C MET A 1 45.56 5.40 -1.37
N ALA A 2 44.29 5.02 -1.46
CA ALA A 2 43.60 4.12 -2.36
C ALA A 2 42.20 4.68 -2.66
N ASP A 3 41.61 4.13 -3.72
CA ASP A 3 40.41 4.55 -4.43
C ASP A 3 39.08 4.26 -3.70
N ASN A 4 38.10 5.16 -3.90
CA ASN A 4 36.65 5.00 -4.21
C ASN A 4 35.84 3.76 -3.70
N PRO A 5 34.49 3.73 -3.83
CA PRO A 5 33.46 4.79 -3.80
C PRO A 5 32.18 4.35 -3.00
N SER A 6 31.19 5.23 -2.81
CA SER A 6 29.80 4.78 -2.58
C SER A 6 28.78 5.68 -3.25
N THR A 7 28.28 5.16 -4.36
CA THR A 7 27.25 5.67 -5.25
C THR A 7 25.86 5.48 -4.63
N TYR A 8 25.09 6.56 -4.46
CA TYR A 8 23.65 6.48 -4.19
C TYR A 8 22.89 6.62 -5.51
N GLN A 9 22.39 5.49 -6.02
CA GLN A 9 21.38 5.45 -7.07
C GLN A 9 20.00 5.64 -6.43
N GLN A 10 19.30 6.71 -6.81
CA GLN A 10 17.84 6.81 -6.67
C GLN A 10 17.23 6.40 -8.00
N SER A 11 16.48 5.30 -8.00
CA SER A 11 15.67 4.88 -9.14
C SER A 11 14.31 4.34 -8.68
N HIS A 12 13.28 4.83 -9.38
CA HIS A 12 11.94 4.28 -9.58
C HIS A 12 10.89 4.36 -8.46
N SER A 13 9.81 5.10 -8.71
CA SER A 13 8.61 4.53 -9.38
C SER A 13 7.45 5.52 -9.34
N GLN A 14 7.22 6.22 -10.45
CA GLN A 14 5.93 6.84 -10.77
C GLN A 14 5.49 6.29 -12.12
N HIS A 15 4.79 5.15 -12.10
CA HIS A 15 3.99 4.70 -13.23
C HIS A 15 2.55 5.13 -13.03
N SER A 16 2.23 6.33 -13.51
CA SER A 16 0.87 6.72 -13.84
C SER A 16 0.46 5.97 -15.11
N ALA A 17 -0.30 4.89 -14.95
CA ALA A 17 -0.94 4.20 -16.05
C ALA A 17 -2.17 5.01 -16.50
N THR A 18 -1.97 5.92 -17.44
CA THR A 18 -3.03 6.47 -18.28
C THR A 18 -3.41 5.40 -19.29
N VAL A 19 -4.44 4.61 -18.99
CA VAL A 19 -5.06 3.70 -19.97
C VAL A 19 -5.92 4.56 -20.89
N MET A 20 -5.31 4.97 -22.01
CA MET A 20 -6.01 5.49 -23.18
C MET A 20 -6.90 4.37 -23.73
N ALA A 21 -8.21 4.55 -23.65
CA ALA A 21 -9.17 3.78 -24.40
C ALA A 21 -9.07 4.19 -25.87
N GLU A 22 -8.16 3.57 -26.62
CA GLU A 22 -8.17 3.63 -28.07
C GLU A 22 -9.28 2.71 -28.58
N ASN A 23 -10.41 3.33 -28.93
CA ASN A 23 -11.45 2.71 -29.74
C ASN A 23 -10.81 2.16 -31.02
N PRO A 24 -10.99 0.87 -31.37
CA PRO A 24 -10.61 0.37 -32.68
C PRO A 24 -11.51 1.06 -33.71
N SER A 25 -10.93 2.04 -34.39
CA SER A 25 -11.50 2.76 -35.50
C SER A 25 -11.94 1.75 -36.56
N THR A 26 -13.25 1.64 -36.77
CA THR A 26 -13.86 0.93 -37.89
C THR A 26 -13.40 1.55 -39.20
N HIS A 27 -12.24 1.12 -39.70
CA HIS A 27 -11.86 1.30 -41.09
C HIS A 27 -12.71 0.35 -41.94
N GLN A 28 -13.91 0.83 -42.31
CA GLN A 28 -14.63 0.32 -43.47
C GLN A 28 -13.77 0.59 -44.70
N GLN A 29 -12.92 -0.37 -45.08
CA GLN A 29 -12.35 -0.40 -46.41
C GLN A 29 -13.50 -0.63 -47.39
N SER A 30 -13.90 0.44 -48.08
CA SER A 30 -14.80 0.41 -49.21
C SER A 30 -14.20 -0.50 -50.29
N HIS A 31 -14.71 -1.73 -50.41
CA HIS A 31 -14.36 -2.60 -51.52
C HIS A 31 -14.73 -1.91 -52.85
N PRO A 32 -13.82 -1.84 -53.83
CA PRO A 32 -14.16 -1.36 -55.16
C PRO A 32 -15.17 -2.33 -55.76
N GLN A 33 -16.39 -1.86 -56.01
CA GLN A 33 -17.39 -2.61 -56.76
C GLN A 33 -16.90 -2.84 -58.19
N HIS A 34 -16.21 -3.96 -58.43
CA HIS A 34 -15.93 -4.49 -59.76
C HIS A 34 -17.21 -5.03 -60.42
N SER A 35 -18.22 -4.16 -60.64
CA SER A 35 -19.44 -4.52 -61.40
C SER A 35 -19.33 -4.27 -62.90
N PHE A 36 -18.16 -3.82 -63.38
CA PHE A 36 -17.99 -3.28 -64.74
C PHE A 36 -17.93 -4.33 -65.88
N GLY A 37 -17.87 -5.63 -65.61
CA GLY A 37 -17.67 -6.65 -66.66
C GLY A 37 -18.93 -7.38 -67.15
N THR A 38 -19.86 -7.70 -66.26
CA THR A 38 -20.89 -8.73 -66.56
C THR A 38 -22.07 -8.20 -67.39
N LYS A 39 -22.46 -6.93 -67.19
CA LYS A 39 -23.56 -6.30 -67.95
C LYS A 39 -23.22 -6.15 -69.44
N ASN A 40 -21.99 -5.72 -69.75
CA ASN A 40 -21.54 -5.57 -71.14
C ASN A 40 -21.41 -6.92 -71.88
N LEU A 41 -20.91 -7.96 -71.21
CA LEU A 41 -20.81 -9.30 -71.80
C LEU A 41 -22.19 -9.91 -72.12
N SER A 42 -23.17 -9.75 -71.22
CA SER A 42 -24.54 -10.22 -71.44
C SER A 42 -25.18 -9.59 -72.68
N GLU A 43 -24.99 -8.27 -72.87
CA GLU A 43 -25.52 -7.57 -74.04
C GLU A 43 -24.85 -7.99 -75.35
N ILE A 44 -23.53 -8.19 -75.35
CA ILE A 44 -22.77 -8.64 -76.52
C ILE A 44 -23.23 -10.06 -76.93
N LEU A 45 -23.39 -10.97 -75.97
CA LEU A 45 -23.89 -12.33 -76.23
C LEU A 45 -25.32 -12.32 -76.76
N LYS A 46 -26.22 -11.50 -76.19
CA LYS A 46 -27.60 -11.34 -76.69
C LYS A 46 -27.63 -10.83 -78.13
N LYS A 47 -26.78 -9.86 -78.49
CA LYS A 47 -26.66 -9.33 -79.87
C LYS A 47 -26.15 -10.41 -80.84
N LYS A 48 -25.09 -11.15 -80.49
CA LYS A 48 -24.56 -12.25 -81.31
C LYS A 48 -25.61 -13.35 -81.53
N ASN A 49 -26.33 -13.76 -80.49
CA ASN A 49 -27.35 -14.80 -80.57
C ASN A 49 -28.53 -14.39 -81.47
N LYS A 50 -28.96 -13.12 -81.42
CA LYS A 50 -29.94 -12.57 -82.37
C LYS A 50 -29.47 -12.67 -83.82
N THR A 51 -28.21 -12.36 -84.10
CA THR A 51 -27.63 -12.46 -85.45
C THR A 51 -27.56 -13.90 -85.94
N MET A 52 -27.12 -14.85 -85.12
CA MET A 52 -27.11 -16.28 -85.48
C MET A 52 -28.52 -16.79 -85.77
N ASN A 53 -29.50 -16.45 -84.94
CA ASN A 53 -30.89 -16.84 -85.16
C ASN A 53 -31.49 -16.29 -86.46
N ARG A 54 -31.09 -15.07 -86.87
CA ARG A 54 -31.46 -14.52 -88.19
C ARG A 54 -30.84 -15.32 -89.33
N GLN A 55 -29.58 -15.73 -89.21
CA GLN A 55 -28.91 -16.56 -90.22
C GLN A 55 -29.55 -17.96 -90.32
N ARG A 56 -29.86 -18.61 -89.19
CA ARG A 56 -30.58 -19.89 -89.15
C ARG A 56 -31.94 -19.82 -89.85
N ARG A 57 -32.72 -18.76 -89.59
CA ARG A 57 -34.00 -18.53 -90.29
C ARG A 57 -33.83 -18.31 -91.79
N LYS A 58 -32.73 -17.67 -92.23
CA LYS A 58 -32.43 -17.46 -93.65
C LYS A 58 -32.10 -18.79 -94.34
N ILE A 59 -31.29 -19.63 -93.69
CA ILE A 59 -30.97 -20.99 -94.17
C ILE A 59 -32.25 -21.82 -94.30
N GLN A 60 -33.09 -21.87 -93.26
CA GLN A 60 -34.37 -22.59 -93.28
C GLN A 60 -35.31 -22.11 -94.40
N LYS A 61 -35.31 -20.81 -94.73
CA LYS A 61 -36.09 -20.30 -95.87
C LYS A 61 -35.56 -20.80 -97.20
N LEU A 62 -34.24 -20.75 -97.40
CA LEU A 62 -33.58 -21.22 -98.61
C LEU A 62 -33.73 -22.74 -98.79
N GLU A 63 -33.66 -23.52 -97.71
CA GLU A 63 -33.92 -24.96 -97.72
C GLU A 63 -35.36 -25.27 -98.16
N LYS A 64 -36.34 -24.53 -97.64
CA LYS A 64 -37.75 -24.66 -98.09
C LYS A 64 -37.96 -24.27 -99.55
N GLU A 65 -37.21 -23.28 -100.06
CA GLU A 65 -37.24 -22.91 -101.48
C GLU A 65 -36.60 -23.99 -102.36
N LEU A 66 -35.49 -24.58 -101.91
CA LEU A 66 -34.83 -25.72 -102.55
C LEU A 66 -35.77 -26.93 -102.62
N GLU A 67 -36.52 -27.20 -101.55
CA GLU A 67 -37.48 -28.31 -101.46
C GLU A 67 -38.69 -28.09 -102.39
N LYS A 68 -39.15 -26.85 -102.57
CA LYS A 68 -40.19 -26.50 -103.56
C LYS A 68 -39.76 -26.73 -105.01
N CYS A 69 -38.46 -26.61 -105.30
CA CYS A 69 -37.88 -26.90 -106.61
C CYS A 69 -37.65 -28.41 -106.86
N SER A 70 -37.85 -29.28 -105.86
CA SER A 70 -37.60 -30.72 -105.94
C SER A 70 -38.76 -31.56 -106.49
N LYS A 71 -39.73 -30.97 -107.19
CA LYS A 71 -40.76 -31.76 -107.90
C LYS A 71 -40.15 -32.39 -109.15
N PRO A 72 -40.35 -33.69 -109.42
CA PRO A 72 -39.70 -34.36 -110.53
C PRO A 72 -40.28 -33.87 -111.86
N ARG A 73 -39.52 -33.01 -112.56
CA ARG A 73 -39.65 -32.81 -114.01
C ARG A 73 -38.38 -33.35 -114.67
N PRO A 74 -38.50 -34.06 -115.81
CA PRO A 74 -37.35 -34.63 -116.48
C PRO A 74 -36.55 -33.53 -117.21
N VAL A 75 -35.24 -33.55 -116.94
CA VAL A 75 -34.15 -33.09 -117.82
C VAL A 75 -34.22 -31.64 -118.32
N GLN A 76 -33.88 -30.71 -117.44
CA GLN A 76 -32.85 -29.68 -117.70
C GLN A 76 -32.43 -29.12 -116.34
N GLN A 77 -31.17 -29.35 -115.96
CA GLN A 77 -30.60 -28.86 -114.71
C GLN A 77 -30.60 -27.33 -114.72
N ASP A 78 -31.59 -26.76 -114.06
CA ASP A 78 -31.73 -25.32 -113.86
C ASP A 78 -30.53 -24.84 -113.04
N ALA A 79 -29.64 -24.06 -113.65
CA ALA A 79 -28.40 -23.56 -113.03
C ALA A 79 -28.65 -22.86 -111.68
N ASN A 80 -29.87 -22.36 -111.47
CA ASN A 80 -30.35 -21.79 -110.23
C ASN A 80 -30.36 -22.78 -109.06
N VAL A 81 -30.67 -24.06 -109.27
CA VAL A 81 -30.69 -25.08 -108.20
C VAL A 81 -29.27 -25.42 -107.73
N ILE A 82 -28.30 -25.45 -108.66
CA ILE A 82 -26.88 -25.68 -108.35
C ILE A 82 -26.31 -24.49 -107.57
N LEU A 83 -26.62 -23.26 -107.99
CA LEU A 83 -26.21 -22.04 -107.29
C LEU A 83 -26.84 -21.92 -105.89
N LEU A 84 -28.13 -22.26 -105.74
CA LEU A 84 -28.81 -22.28 -104.44
C LEU A 84 -28.20 -23.31 -103.50
N ARG A 85 -27.89 -24.52 -103.99
CA ARG A 85 -27.22 -25.55 -103.17
C ARG A 85 -25.83 -25.10 -102.73
N ALA A 86 -25.04 -24.52 -103.64
CA ALA A 86 -23.70 -23.99 -103.30
C ALA A 86 -23.77 -22.85 -102.27
N GLU A 87 -24.77 -21.97 -102.35
CA GLU A 87 -24.97 -20.87 -101.40
C GLU A 87 -25.43 -21.39 -100.02
N VAL A 88 -26.30 -22.41 -99.97
CA VAL A 88 -26.68 -23.08 -98.71
C VAL A 88 -25.47 -23.74 -98.06
N GLU A 89 -24.63 -24.43 -98.82
CA GLU A 89 -23.39 -25.02 -98.30
C GLU A 89 -22.40 -23.96 -97.80
N ARG A 90 -22.24 -22.85 -98.53
CA ARG A 90 -21.39 -21.71 -98.13
C ARG A 90 -21.87 -21.10 -96.82
N LEU A 91 -23.17 -20.83 -96.70
CA LEU A 91 -23.79 -20.30 -95.48
C LEU A 91 -23.71 -21.28 -94.31
N ASN A 92 -23.86 -22.59 -94.55
CA ASN A 92 -23.69 -23.62 -93.53
C ASN A 92 -22.24 -23.71 -93.03
N ARG A 93 -21.24 -23.61 -93.91
CA ARG A 93 -19.82 -23.54 -93.51
C ARG A 93 -19.51 -22.29 -92.70
N GLU A 94 -20.02 -21.12 -93.13
CA GLU A 94 -19.86 -19.87 -92.35
C GLU A 94 -20.54 -19.94 -90.99
N LEU A 95 -21.73 -20.56 -90.90
CA LEU A 95 -22.44 -20.75 -89.64
C LEU A 95 -21.63 -21.64 -88.69
N ARG A 96 -21.13 -22.78 -89.17
CA ARG A 96 -20.28 -23.68 -88.38
C ARG A 96 -19.01 -22.99 -87.87
N LEU A 97 -18.29 -22.27 -88.73
CA LEU A 97 -17.10 -21.51 -88.33
C LEU A 97 -17.42 -20.41 -87.31
N LYS A 98 -18.59 -19.77 -87.40
CA LYS A 98 -19.03 -18.78 -86.40
C LYS A 98 -19.44 -19.43 -85.09
N GLU A 99 -20.08 -20.60 -85.14
CA GLU A 99 -20.44 -21.39 -83.96
C GLU A 99 -19.18 -21.87 -83.23
N GLU A 100 -18.22 -22.47 -83.93
CA GLU A 100 -16.92 -22.91 -83.38
C GLU A 100 -16.13 -21.74 -82.76
N LYS A 101 -16.02 -20.60 -83.46
CA LYS A 101 -15.38 -19.40 -82.89
C LYS A 101 -16.13 -18.87 -81.67
N SER A 102 -17.47 -18.98 -81.65
CA SER A 102 -18.26 -18.55 -80.51
C SER A 102 -18.12 -19.50 -79.32
N THR A 103 -18.05 -20.81 -79.54
CA THR A 103 -17.84 -21.80 -78.48
C THR A 103 -16.45 -21.68 -77.88
N SER A 104 -15.40 -21.57 -78.69
CA SER A 104 -14.04 -21.36 -78.17
C SER A 104 -13.90 -20.05 -77.38
N GLN A 105 -14.55 -18.97 -77.82
CA GLN A 105 -14.60 -17.71 -77.05
C GLN A 105 -15.35 -17.88 -75.73
N GLN A 106 -16.44 -18.65 -75.72
CA GLN A 106 -17.23 -18.89 -74.52
C GLN A 106 -16.48 -19.77 -73.52
N GLU A 107 -15.81 -20.83 -73.98
CA GLU A 107 -14.96 -21.70 -73.17
C GLU A 107 -13.81 -20.91 -72.53
N TYR A 108 -13.14 -20.03 -73.30
CA TYR A 108 -12.09 -19.17 -72.75
C TYR A 108 -12.63 -18.23 -71.65
N VAL A 109 -13.79 -17.61 -71.87
CA VAL A 109 -14.41 -16.71 -70.88
C VAL A 109 -14.83 -17.49 -69.65
N VAL A 110 -15.42 -18.67 -69.80
CA VAL A 110 -15.82 -19.54 -68.69
C VAL A 110 -14.60 -19.96 -67.88
N SER A 111 -13.54 -20.47 -68.52
CA SER A 111 -12.30 -20.86 -67.85
C SER A 111 -11.64 -19.71 -67.10
N TYR A 112 -11.60 -18.51 -67.71
CA TYR A 112 -11.08 -17.31 -67.05
C TYR A 112 -11.91 -16.92 -65.82
N LEU A 113 -13.25 -16.96 -65.93
CA LEU A 113 -14.15 -16.64 -64.81
C LEU A 113 -14.05 -17.68 -63.70
N GLU A 114 -14.00 -18.97 -64.02
CA GLU A 114 -13.81 -20.05 -63.04
C GLU A 114 -12.51 -19.87 -62.27
N LYS A 115 -11.41 -19.57 -62.97
CA LYS A 115 -10.12 -19.29 -62.34
C LYS A 115 -10.16 -18.03 -61.47
N SER A 116 -10.81 -16.97 -61.95
CA SER A 116 -10.97 -15.72 -61.17
C SER A 116 -11.83 -15.92 -59.92
N ILE A 117 -12.91 -16.71 -60.01
CA ILE A 117 -13.78 -17.03 -58.87
C ILE A 117 -13.04 -17.93 -57.89
N SER A 118 -12.35 -18.96 -58.37
CA SER A 118 -11.55 -19.87 -57.53
C SER A 118 -10.47 -19.11 -56.75
N ASN A 119 -9.72 -18.23 -57.42
CA ASN A 119 -8.72 -17.39 -56.75
C ASN A 119 -9.35 -16.45 -55.69
N TYR A 120 -10.54 -15.91 -55.97
CA TYR A 120 -11.23 -15.04 -55.01
C TYR A 120 -11.76 -15.82 -53.80
N LEU A 121 -12.29 -17.03 -54.02
CA LEU A 121 -12.71 -17.91 -52.93
C LEU A 121 -11.53 -18.32 -52.05
N GLN A 122 -10.39 -18.71 -52.64
CA GLN A 122 -9.18 -19.02 -51.90
C GLN A 122 -8.71 -17.83 -51.05
N HIS A 123 -8.72 -16.62 -51.62
CA HIS A 123 -8.35 -15.42 -50.88
C HIS A 123 -9.28 -15.15 -49.68
N LEU A 124 -10.59 -15.38 -49.82
CA LEU A 124 -11.55 -15.23 -48.73
C LEU A 124 -11.37 -16.31 -47.66
N GLU A 125 -11.06 -17.55 -48.04
CA GLU A 125 -10.75 -18.63 -47.11
C GLU A 125 -9.47 -18.34 -46.32
N ASP A 126 -8.42 -17.85 -46.99
CA ASP A 126 -7.18 -17.44 -46.33
C ASP A 126 -7.42 -16.29 -45.34
N GLN A 127 -8.27 -15.31 -45.70
CA GLN A 127 -8.65 -14.22 -44.81
C GLN A 127 -9.45 -14.69 -43.60
N LEU A 128 -10.40 -15.62 -43.79
CA LEU A 128 -11.16 -16.22 -42.70
C LEU A 128 -10.25 -16.99 -41.76
N SER A 129 -9.35 -17.82 -42.30
CA SER A 129 -8.38 -18.58 -41.50
C SER A 129 -7.49 -17.65 -40.67
N GLN A 130 -6.96 -16.57 -41.27
CA GLN A 130 -6.15 -15.58 -40.53
C GLN A 130 -6.95 -14.87 -39.43
N MET A 131 -8.22 -14.54 -39.70
CA MET A 131 -9.08 -13.91 -38.71
C MET A 131 -9.41 -14.85 -37.55
N GLU A 132 -9.67 -16.13 -37.84
CA GLU A 132 -9.94 -17.16 -36.83
C GLU A 132 -8.71 -17.42 -35.96
N GLU A 133 -7.52 -17.52 -36.54
CA GLU A 133 -6.26 -17.64 -35.78
C GLU A 133 -6.02 -16.42 -34.90
N GLY A 134 -6.23 -15.21 -35.44
CA GLY A 134 -6.11 -13.97 -34.67
C GLY A 134 -7.11 -13.90 -33.51
N TYR A 135 -8.36 -14.32 -33.74
CA TYR A 135 -9.39 -14.38 -32.71
C TYR A 135 -9.06 -15.40 -31.62
N GLN A 136 -8.61 -16.61 -31.99
CA GLN A 136 -8.21 -17.63 -31.03
C GLN A 136 -7.01 -17.19 -30.19
N GLY A 137 -6.01 -16.55 -30.81
CA GLY A 137 -4.86 -15.98 -30.10
C GLY A 137 -5.27 -14.90 -29.10
N ALA A 138 -6.16 -13.99 -29.51
CA ALA A 138 -6.70 -12.95 -28.63
C ALA A 138 -7.50 -13.55 -27.45
N MET A 139 -8.30 -14.59 -27.69
CA MET A 139 -9.03 -15.30 -26.64
C MET A 139 -8.09 -15.95 -25.62
N GLN A 140 -7.03 -16.62 -26.08
CA GLN A 140 -6.04 -17.25 -25.19
C GLN A 140 -5.31 -16.22 -24.33
N ASN A 141 -4.92 -15.08 -24.92
CA ASN A 141 -4.29 -13.98 -24.18
C ASN A 141 -5.22 -13.41 -23.10
N LEU A 142 -6.48 -13.12 -23.44
CA LEU A 142 -7.48 -12.64 -22.49
C LEU A 142 -7.68 -13.64 -21.33
N GLN A 143 -7.69 -14.93 -21.63
CA GLN A 143 -7.85 -15.97 -20.61
C GLN A 143 -6.64 -16.08 -19.67
N ALA A 144 -5.42 -15.88 -20.20
CA ALA A 144 -4.20 -15.77 -19.41
C ALA A 144 -4.21 -14.53 -18.50
N ASP A 145 -4.65 -13.38 -19.01
CA ASP A 145 -4.76 -12.14 -18.24
C ASP A 145 -5.80 -12.25 -17.12
N ILE A 146 -6.98 -12.81 -17.41
CA ILE A 146 -8.02 -13.09 -16.41
C ILE A 146 -7.45 -13.97 -15.29
N SER A 147 -6.73 -15.03 -15.65
CA SER A 147 -6.12 -15.95 -14.67
C SER A 147 -5.08 -15.24 -13.79
N THR A 148 -4.26 -14.38 -14.39
CA THR A 148 -3.25 -13.57 -13.67
C THR A 148 -3.91 -12.59 -12.70
N LEU A 149 -4.94 -11.87 -13.15
CA LEU A 149 -5.70 -10.92 -12.31
C LEU A 149 -6.44 -11.62 -11.17
N GLN A 150 -6.97 -12.83 -11.39
CA GLN A 150 -7.58 -13.61 -10.32
C GLN A 150 -6.56 -14.01 -9.25
N ASN A 151 -5.35 -14.38 -9.64
CA ASN A 151 -4.27 -14.73 -8.71
C ASN A 151 -3.77 -13.53 -7.91
N THR A 152 -3.62 -12.36 -8.54
CA THR A 152 -3.25 -11.13 -7.82
C THR A 152 -4.34 -10.70 -6.84
N ASN A 153 -5.61 -10.77 -7.23
CA ASN A 153 -6.74 -10.48 -6.33
C ASN A 153 -6.78 -11.44 -5.12
N LYS A 154 -6.55 -12.74 -5.33
CA LYS A 154 -6.45 -13.71 -4.22
C LYS A 154 -5.31 -13.34 -3.28
N LYS A 155 -4.11 -13.03 -3.81
CA LYS A 155 -2.95 -12.64 -3.01
C LYS A 155 -3.22 -11.37 -2.20
N LEU A 156 -3.78 -10.33 -2.82
CA LEU A 156 -4.11 -9.08 -2.16
C LEU A 156 -5.19 -9.27 -1.09
N THR A 157 -6.20 -10.11 -1.36
CA THR A 157 -7.24 -10.43 -0.38
C THR A 157 -6.65 -11.14 0.83
N SER A 158 -5.75 -12.10 0.63
CA SER A 158 -5.04 -12.77 1.73
C SER A 158 -4.19 -11.80 2.55
N GLN A 159 -3.41 -10.93 1.90
CA GLN A 159 -2.62 -9.90 2.58
C GLN A 159 -3.50 -8.90 3.36
N LEU A 160 -4.65 -8.55 2.81
CA LEU A 160 -5.60 -7.65 3.46
C LEU A 160 -6.25 -8.32 4.68
N MET A 161 -6.60 -9.60 4.59
CA MET A 161 -7.09 -10.38 5.72
C MET A 161 -6.03 -10.54 6.82
N GLU A 162 -4.78 -10.81 6.44
CA GLU A 162 -3.65 -10.88 7.38
C GLU A 162 -3.41 -9.55 8.09
N LYS A 163 -3.40 -8.43 7.34
CA LYS A 163 -3.34 -7.08 7.94
C LYS A 163 -4.53 -6.79 8.84
N LYS A 164 -5.77 -7.13 8.43
CA LYS A 164 -6.96 -6.96 9.27
C LYS A 164 -6.87 -7.79 10.55
N ALA A 165 -6.36 -9.01 10.47
CA ALA A 165 -6.14 -9.87 11.65
C ALA A 165 -5.07 -9.29 12.56
N SER A 166 -3.96 -8.78 12.00
CA SER A 166 -2.92 -8.08 12.77
C SER A 166 -3.45 -6.81 13.43
N ILE A 167 -4.24 -5.99 12.72
CA ILE A 167 -4.92 -4.82 13.28
C ILE A 167 -5.95 -5.21 14.33
N ALA A 168 -6.71 -6.29 14.14
CA ALA A 168 -7.66 -6.78 15.15
C ALA A 168 -6.94 -7.29 16.40
N LYS A 169 -5.79 -7.95 16.24
CA LYS A 169 -4.90 -8.35 17.34
C LYS A 169 -4.31 -7.12 18.04
N ALA A 170 -3.88 -6.11 17.29
CA ALA A 170 -3.45 -4.82 17.83
C ALA A 170 -4.59 -4.06 18.53
N LYS A 171 -5.83 -4.13 18.03
CA LYS A 171 -7.03 -3.59 18.70
C LYS A 171 -7.41 -4.39 19.94
N SER A 172 -7.11 -5.69 19.97
CA SER A 172 -7.26 -6.52 21.18
C SER A 172 -6.18 -6.19 22.22
N LEU A 173 -4.97 -5.83 21.79
CA LEU A 173 -3.94 -5.17 22.61
C LEU A 173 -4.36 -3.74 23.02
N ALA A 174 -5.20 -3.09 22.21
CA ALA A 174 -5.80 -1.80 22.53
C ALA A 174 -6.94 -1.89 23.56
N LYS A 175 -7.39 -3.10 23.95
CA LYS A 175 -8.04 -3.28 25.26
C LYS A 175 -6.96 -3.02 26.30
N ALA A 176 -6.84 -1.75 26.66
CA ALA A 176 -6.06 -1.27 27.78
C ALA A 176 -6.22 -2.31 28.89
N GLY A 177 -5.12 -2.90 29.36
CA GLY A 177 -5.14 -3.60 30.62
C GLY A 177 -5.73 -2.60 31.60
N LYS A 178 -6.99 -2.81 31.98
CA LYS A 178 -7.69 -1.88 32.87
C LYS A 178 -7.04 -2.10 34.21
N VAL A 179 -5.99 -1.33 34.48
CA VAL A 179 -5.32 -1.35 35.76
C VAL A 179 -6.33 -0.78 36.75
N SER A 180 -6.68 -1.57 37.77
CA SER A 180 -7.59 -1.12 38.81
C SER A 180 -6.93 -0.02 39.65
N ASP A 181 -7.74 0.87 40.20
CA ASP A 181 -7.27 1.88 41.15
C ASP A 181 -6.55 1.22 42.34
N ASP A 182 -7.00 0.04 42.77
CA ASP A 182 -6.33 -0.77 43.80
C ASP A 182 -4.90 -1.16 43.41
N ALA A 183 -4.65 -1.50 42.14
CA ALA A 183 -3.32 -1.84 41.67
C ALA A 183 -2.41 -0.59 41.67
N ILE A 184 -2.94 0.56 41.23
CA ILE A 184 -2.22 1.86 41.29
C ILE A 184 -1.89 2.20 42.75
N LEU A 185 -2.86 2.12 43.65
CA LEU A 185 -2.68 2.38 45.08
C LEU A 185 -1.70 1.41 45.73
N SER A 186 -1.74 0.13 45.34
CA SER A 186 -0.80 -0.87 45.86
C SER A 186 0.64 -0.57 45.45
N LEU A 187 0.86 -0.15 44.21
CA LEU A 187 2.18 0.22 43.70
C LEU A 187 2.68 1.51 44.38
N TRP A 188 1.80 2.49 44.57
CA TRP A 188 2.12 3.72 45.31
C TRP A 188 2.51 3.42 46.76
N LYS A 189 1.74 2.56 47.46
CA LYS A 189 2.03 2.15 48.84
C LYS A 189 3.36 1.41 48.94
N LYS A 190 3.64 0.50 48.00
CA LYS A 190 4.91 -0.23 47.93
C LYS A 190 6.09 0.74 47.75
N MET A 191 5.97 1.68 46.83
CA MET A 191 6.99 2.72 46.60
C MET A 191 7.21 3.57 47.86
N LYS A 192 6.13 4.06 48.50
CA LYS A 192 6.20 4.80 49.77
C LYS A 192 6.92 4.02 50.87
N TYR A 193 6.57 2.74 51.06
CA TYR A 193 7.20 1.88 52.05
C TYR A 193 8.70 1.69 51.77
N SER A 194 9.06 1.43 50.52
CA SER A 194 10.47 1.27 50.11
C SER A 194 11.27 2.55 50.37
N ILE A 195 10.73 3.72 50.03
CA ILE A 195 11.36 5.02 50.30
C ILE A 195 11.56 5.24 51.80
N HIS A 196 10.52 5.01 52.60
CA HIS A 196 10.60 5.10 54.06
C HIS A 196 11.67 4.16 54.64
N ASN A 197 11.73 2.92 54.16
CA ASN A 197 12.72 1.94 54.59
C ASN A 197 14.16 2.36 54.20
N ILE A 198 14.37 2.94 53.01
CA ILE A 198 15.67 3.48 52.60
C ILE A 198 16.10 4.59 53.57
N ALA A 199 15.22 5.57 53.80
CA ALA A 199 15.49 6.73 54.64
C ALA A 199 15.78 6.35 56.09
N SER A 200 14.95 5.48 56.68
CA SER A 200 15.03 5.12 58.11
C SER A 200 16.10 4.08 58.45
N THR A 201 16.50 3.23 57.50
CA THR A 201 17.42 2.09 57.79
C THR A 201 18.78 2.16 57.11
N ILE A 202 18.90 2.94 56.03
CA ILE A 202 20.11 3.05 55.21
C ILE A 202 20.72 4.45 55.35
N LEU A 203 19.90 5.48 55.14
CA LEU A 203 20.33 6.87 54.99
C LEU A 203 20.17 7.68 56.30
N THR A 204 20.76 7.17 57.38
CA THR A 204 20.55 7.72 58.73
C THR A 204 21.61 8.72 59.19
N GLU A 205 22.67 8.96 58.42
CA GLU A 205 23.73 9.92 58.74
C GLU A 205 23.30 11.35 58.37
N CYS A 206 23.74 12.33 59.15
CA CYS A 206 23.66 13.74 58.76
C CYS A 206 25.01 14.21 58.20
N PRO A 207 25.15 14.40 56.88
CA PRO A 207 26.36 14.99 56.32
C PRO A 207 26.53 16.45 56.78
N SER A 208 27.78 16.91 56.80
CA SER A 208 28.11 18.32 57.04
C SER A 208 27.56 19.20 55.91
N TRP A 209 27.34 20.48 56.22
CA TRP A 209 26.82 21.41 55.22
C TRP A 209 27.83 21.64 54.07
N GLU A 210 29.12 21.54 54.37
CA GLU A 210 30.25 21.62 53.45
C GLU A 210 30.27 20.44 52.48
N GLU A 211 30.03 19.22 52.97
CA GLU A 211 29.90 18.01 52.14
C GLU A 211 28.69 18.13 51.19
N ILE A 212 27.55 18.63 51.69
CA ILE A 212 26.35 18.89 50.87
C ILE A 212 26.65 19.93 49.78
N LYS A 213 27.23 21.08 50.16
CA LYS A 213 27.56 22.18 49.24
C LYS A 213 28.48 21.75 48.10
N THR A 214 29.50 20.95 48.42
CA THR A 214 30.44 20.43 47.41
C THR A 214 29.70 19.59 46.36
N ASN A 215 28.70 18.80 46.77
CA ASN A 215 27.90 17.99 45.86
C ASN A 215 26.84 18.79 45.09
N ILE A 216 26.30 19.87 45.68
CA ILE A 216 25.35 20.78 45.00
C ILE A 216 26.03 21.51 43.82
N ALA A 217 27.35 21.73 43.87
CA ALA A 217 28.07 22.40 42.78
C ALA A 217 27.97 21.67 41.42
N HIS A 218 27.52 20.42 41.41
CA HIS A 218 27.11 19.71 40.21
C HIS A 218 25.63 20.04 39.89
N SER A 219 25.40 20.75 38.78
CA SER A 219 24.17 21.53 38.50
C SER A 219 22.83 20.77 38.54
N ASP A 220 22.85 19.44 38.45
CA ASP A 220 21.63 18.61 38.30
C ASP A 220 21.38 17.71 39.53
N CYS A 221 22.03 18.01 40.66
CA CYS A 221 21.93 17.21 41.88
C CYS A 221 20.59 17.43 42.62
N VAL A 222 19.93 16.35 43.07
CA VAL A 222 18.70 16.43 43.89
C VAL A 222 18.91 17.21 45.19
N LEU A 223 20.15 17.24 45.69
CA LEU A 223 20.53 17.99 46.89
C LEU A 223 20.45 19.51 46.69
N SER A 224 20.31 20.01 45.46
CA SER A 224 20.14 21.45 45.17
C SER A 224 18.95 22.09 45.87
N ILE A 225 17.96 21.31 46.30
CA ILE A 225 16.82 21.81 47.10
C ILE A 225 17.21 22.12 48.54
N LEU A 226 18.25 21.47 49.05
CA LEU A 226 18.68 21.67 50.43
C LEU A 226 19.21 23.09 50.60
N THR A 227 18.51 23.84 51.45
CA THR A 227 18.95 25.14 51.94
C THR A 227 19.59 24.96 53.32
N PRO A 228 20.34 25.96 53.82
CA PRO A 228 20.84 25.92 55.20
C PRO A 228 19.74 25.67 56.25
N ARG A 229 18.49 26.06 55.97
CA ARG A 229 17.34 25.79 56.86
C ARG A 229 16.96 24.31 56.88
N TYR A 230 16.96 23.64 55.73
CA TYR A 230 16.73 22.19 55.67
C TYR A 230 17.82 21.39 56.40
N HIS A 231 19.05 21.91 56.43
CA HIS A 231 20.14 21.28 57.18
C HIS A 231 19.87 21.20 58.69
N VAL A 232 19.15 22.18 59.27
CA VAL A 232 18.74 22.13 60.68
C VAL A 232 17.85 20.91 60.95
N PHE A 233 16.90 20.63 60.05
CA PHE A 233 16.03 19.45 60.16
C PHE A 233 16.75 18.13 59.84
N LEU A 234 17.84 18.16 59.06
CA LEU A 234 18.69 16.97 58.85
C LEU A 234 19.49 16.62 60.11
N LYS A 235 19.88 17.61 60.93
CA LYS A 235 20.59 17.37 62.19
C LYS A 235 19.71 16.70 63.22
N ASP A 236 18.45 17.08 63.29
CA ASP A 236 17.46 16.47 64.19
C ASP A 236 17.14 15.04 63.77
N GLU A 237 17.34 14.07 64.67
CA GLU A 237 17.15 12.64 64.39
C GLU A 237 15.71 12.30 64.03
N ASP A 238 14.74 12.96 64.68
CA ASP A 238 13.32 12.68 64.51
C ASP A 238 12.79 13.17 63.16
N THR A 239 13.39 14.24 62.60
CA THR A 239 12.98 14.79 61.30
C THR A 239 13.86 14.36 60.14
N ARG A 240 15.05 13.80 60.40
CA ARG A 240 16.04 13.44 59.37
C ARG A 240 15.48 12.50 58.32
N SER A 241 14.83 11.41 58.74
CA SER A 241 14.25 10.43 57.80
C SER A 241 13.25 11.09 56.87
N SER A 242 12.37 11.94 57.40
CA SER A 242 11.36 12.67 56.63
C SER A 242 11.98 13.61 55.59
N ILE A 243 13.10 14.29 55.91
CA ILE A 243 13.81 15.12 54.93
C ILE A 243 14.47 14.24 53.86
N VAL A 244 15.04 13.10 54.22
CA VAL A 244 15.64 12.18 53.24
C VAL A 244 14.57 11.58 52.33
N GLU A 245 13.40 11.20 52.86
CA GLU A 245 12.26 10.77 52.06
C GLU A 245 11.84 11.84 51.06
N LEU A 246 11.75 13.11 51.50
CA LEU A 246 11.43 14.24 50.62
C LEU A 246 12.43 14.36 49.46
N LEU A 247 13.73 14.17 49.72
CA LEU A 247 14.75 14.19 48.65
C LEU A 247 14.56 13.05 47.66
N ILE A 248 14.25 11.83 48.13
CA ILE A 248 14.00 10.70 47.22
C ILE A 248 12.74 10.96 46.39
N TRP A 249 11.67 11.50 46.98
CA TRP A 249 10.47 11.89 46.23
C TRP A 249 10.75 12.97 45.19
N GLU A 250 11.55 13.98 45.53
CA GLU A 250 11.95 15.01 44.58
C GLU A 250 12.74 14.42 43.41
N MET A 251 13.68 13.50 43.68
CA MET A 251 14.41 12.79 42.63
C MET A 251 13.44 12.10 41.67
N LEU A 252 12.46 11.35 42.18
CA LEU A 252 11.46 10.68 41.32
C LEU A 252 10.61 11.67 40.55
N GLN A 253 10.20 12.77 41.19
CA GLN A 253 9.44 13.82 40.53
C GLN A 253 10.23 14.42 39.36
N ARG A 254 11.47 14.86 39.59
CA ARG A 254 12.31 15.52 38.57
C ARG A 254 12.72 14.58 37.46
N GLN A 255 12.99 13.31 37.77
CA GLN A 255 13.62 12.39 36.82
C GLN A 255 12.60 11.54 36.05
N ILE A 256 11.43 11.26 36.62
CA ILE A 256 10.45 10.33 36.06
C ILE A 256 9.12 11.03 35.77
N PHE A 257 8.52 11.69 36.77
CA PHE A 257 7.15 12.20 36.63
C PHE A 257 7.07 13.55 35.91
N LYS A 258 8.12 14.37 36.01
CA LYS A 258 8.25 15.70 35.40
C LYS A 258 9.69 15.93 34.93
N PRO A 259 10.15 15.26 33.86
CA PRO A 259 11.51 15.39 33.33
C PRO A 259 11.78 16.76 32.64
N PHE A 260 11.07 17.81 33.04
CA PHE A 260 11.16 19.17 32.51
C PHE A 260 12.35 19.91 33.16
N SER A 261 13.53 19.32 33.04
CA SER A 261 14.80 20.01 33.24
C SER A 261 15.29 20.52 31.88
N GLU A 262 15.95 21.67 31.84
CA GLU A 262 16.66 22.18 30.65
C GLU A 262 17.69 21.16 30.14
N THR A 263 18.12 20.26 31.02
CA THR A 263 18.93 19.09 30.70
C THR A 263 18.01 17.89 30.47
N LEU A 264 17.92 17.40 29.23
CA LEU A 264 17.17 16.19 28.84
C LEU A 264 17.82 14.90 29.40
N THR A 265 18.15 14.88 30.69
CA THR A 265 18.94 13.84 31.36
C THR A 265 18.10 12.84 32.15
N GLY A 266 16.77 13.01 32.18
CA GLY A 266 15.86 12.13 32.88
C GLY A 266 15.72 10.73 32.26
N VAL A 267 15.52 9.73 33.12
CA VAL A 267 15.11 8.39 32.69
C VAL A 267 13.59 8.38 32.57
N CYS A 268 13.10 8.60 31.36
CA CYS A 268 11.69 8.49 31.05
C CYS A 268 11.35 7.08 30.55
N TRP A 269 10.15 6.62 30.89
CA TRP A 269 9.50 5.52 30.19
C TRP A 269 9.47 5.84 28.68
N GLY A 270 9.88 4.91 27.82
CA GLY A 270 9.95 5.15 26.38
C GLY A 270 11.17 5.96 25.90
N GLY A 271 12.18 6.16 26.74
CA GLY A 271 13.41 6.84 26.35
C GLY A 271 13.21 8.33 26.03
N LEU A 272 13.95 8.84 25.04
CA LEU A 272 13.86 10.24 24.61
C LEU A 272 12.48 10.54 24.01
N GLU A 273 11.92 9.56 23.28
CA GLU A 273 10.63 9.64 22.63
C GLU A 273 9.50 9.79 23.66
N GLY A 274 9.52 8.97 24.71
CA GLY A 274 8.56 9.09 25.81
C GLY A 274 8.72 10.38 26.61
N GLN A 275 9.94 10.90 26.77
CA GLN A 275 10.19 12.19 27.40
C GLN A 275 9.59 13.35 26.57
N CYS A 276 9.92 13.41 25.28
CA CYS A 276 9.36 14.39 24.35
C CYS A 276 7.83 14.31 24.31
N PHE A 277 7.29 13.09 24.30
CA PHE A 277 5.85 12.87 24.33
C PHE A 277 5.21 13.42 25.61
N SER A 278 5.82 13.16 26.77
CA SER A 278 5.34 13.68 28.07
C SER A 278 5.33 15.21 28.13
N VAL A 279 6.38 15.85 27.60
CA VAL A 279 6.48 17.32 27.50
C VAL A 279 5.37 17.91 26.64
N ILE A 280 5.12 17.32 25.46
CA ILE A 280 4.03 17.76 24.56
C ILE A 280 2.68 17.61 25.26
N LEU A 281 2.47 16.49 25.95
CA LEU A 281 1.21 16.21 26.64
C LEU A 281 0.94 17.17 27.80
N GLU A 282 1.94 17.56 28.58
CA GLU A 282 1.77 18.55 29.66
C GLU A 282 1.27 19.90 29.09
N GLY A 283 1.86 20.36 27.98
CA GLY A 283 1.43 21.59 27.30
C GLY A 283 0.03 21.50 26.67
N MET A 284 -0.36 20.32 26.18
CA MET A 284 -1.66 20.11 25.52
C MET A 284 -2.80 19.79 26.49
N ALA A 285 -2.51 19.14 27.63
CA ALA A 285 -3.51 18.69 28.59
C ALA A 285 -4.35 19.85 29.14
N ASP A 286 -3.72 20.96 29.51
CA ASP A 286 -4.40 22.17 29.98
C ASP A 286 -5.37 22.74 28.94
N THR A 287 -4.98 22.68 27.66
CA THR A 287 -5.82 23.18 26.56
C THR A 287 -7.00 22.24 26.30
N ALA A 288 -6.77 20.93 26.36
CA ALA A 288 -7.79 19.91 26.17
C ALA A 288 -8.85 19.96 27.28
N LEU A 289 -8.43 20.12 28.55
CA LEU A 289 -9.33 20.22 29.70
C LEU A 289 -10.18 21.50 29.69
N LYS A 290 -9.65 22.62 29.20
CA LYS A 290 -10.39 23.90 29.15
C LYS A 290 -11.47 23.95 28.06
N LYS A 291 -11.33 23.18 26.98
CA LYS A 291 -12.23 23.25 25.81
C LYS A 291 -13.32 22.17 25.80
N ASP A 292 -13.26 21.20 26.72
CA ASP A 292 -14.22 20.12 27.04
C ASP A 292 -14.66 19.20 25.87
N ALA A 293 -14.99 19.75 24.71
CA ALA A 293 -15.45 19.04 23.51
C ALA A 293 -14.42 18.08 22.88
N ASP A 294 -13.14 18.13 23.28
CA ASP A 294 -12.07 17.31 22.70
C ASP A 294 -11.24 16.51 23.74
N ALA A 295 -11.57 16.62 25.03
CA ALA A 295 -10.78 15.98 26.10
C ALA A 295 -10.75 14.45 25.96
N LYS A 296 -11.90 13.83 25.63
CA LYS A 296 -12.00 12.37 25.46
C LYS A 296 -11.15 11.86 24.29
N SER A 297 -11.20 12.54 23.14
CA SER A 297 -10.41 12.18 21.97
C SER A 297 -8.93 12.38 22.23
N PHE A 298 -8.56 13.48 22.90
CA PHE A 298 -7.19 13.76 23.33
C PHE A 298 -6.64 12.67 24.25
N PHE A 299 -7.34 12.29 25.33
CA PHE A 299 -6.85 11.25 26.24
C PHE A 299 -6.86 9.85 25.61
N GLN A 300 -7.74 9.59 24.65
CA GLN A 300 -7.65 8.37 23.84
C GLN A 300 -6.39 8.38 22.96
N TRP A 301 -6.14 9.47 22.24
CA TRP A 301 -4.93 9.63 21.42
C TRP A 301 -3.65 9.54 22.26
N LYS A 302 -3.62 10.19 23.43
CA LYS A 302 -2.54 10.07 24.42
C LYS A 302 -2.28 8.60 24.75
N ALA A 303 -3.32 7.88 25.16
CA ALA A 303 -3.20 6.49 25.60
C ALA A 303 -2.72 5.55 24.49
N GLU A 304 -3.17 5.78 23.26
CA GLU A 304 -2.76 5.00 22.08
C GLU A 304 -1.32 5.32 21.66
N GLY A 305 -0.97 6.61 21.55
CA GLY A 305 0.39 7.06 21.27
C GLY A 305 1.38 6.58 22.32
N ALA A 306 0.98 6.63 23.60
CA ALA A 306 1.80 6.11 24.67
C ALA A 306 2.08 4.62 24.49
N ARG A 307 1.08 3.80 24.19
CA ARG A 307 1.30 2.36 23.96
C ARG A 307 2.22 2.07 22.79
N MET A 308 2.12 2.84 21.71
CA MET A 308 3.05 2.70 20.58
C MET A 308 4.49 2.94 21.03
N ILE A 309 4.73 3.96 21.86
CA ILE A 309 6.06 4.22 22.44
C ILE A 309 6.49 3.06 23.36
N ASP A 310 5.59 2.54 24.19
CA ASP A 310 5.88 1.39 25.06
C ASP A 310 6.30 0.15 24.27
N ASP A 311 5.55 -0.16 23.21
CA ASP A 311 5.76 -1.34 22.37
C ASP A 311 7.05 -1.23 21.54
N MET A 312 7.42 -0.02 21.12
CA MET A 312 8.59 0.22 20.28
C MET A 312 9.88 0.37 21.08
N PHE A 313 9.84 1.08 22.21
CA PHE A 313 11.05 1.49 22.94
C PHE A 313 11.12 0.85 24.33
N GLY A 314 9.98 0.63 25.00
CA GLY A 314 9.92 0.04 26.33
C GLY A 314 10.68 0.85 27.40
N VAL A 315 11.19 0.13 28.41
CA VAL A 315 12.04 0.70 29.47
C VAL A 315 13.49 0.33 29.22
N ASP A 316 14.37 1.33 29.17
CA ASP A 316 15.81 1.14 29.07
C ASP A 316 16.38 0.75 30.44
N ASN A 317 16.51 -0.55 30.67
CA ASN A 317 17.04 -1.11 31.92
C ASN A 317 18.49 -0.69 32.19
N GLN A 318 19.27 -0.33 31.17
CA GLN A 318 20.64 0.13 31.36
C GLN A 318 20.66 1.57 31.90
N LYS A 319 19.88 2.46 31.29
CA LYS A 319 19.72 3.83 31.80
C LYS A 319 19.11 3.87 33.20
N LEU A 320 18.16 2.98 33.48
CA LEU A 320 17.60 2.82 34.82
C LEU A 320 18.68 2.53 35.87
N LYS A 321 19.54 1.54 35.59
CA LYS A 321 20.67 1.20 36.47
C LYS A 321 21.65 2.35 36.61
N GLN A 322 21.99 3.01 35.51
CA GLN A 322 22.87 4.17 35.53
C GLN A 322 22.31 5.29 36.44
N MET A 323 21.02 5.61 36.30
CA MET A 323 20.36 6.58 37.17
C MET A 323 20.40 6.12 38.63
N ALA A 324 20.10 4.85 38.91
CA ALA A 324 20.17 4.33 40.27
C ALA A 324 21.60 4.42 40.85
N ASP A 325 22.63 4.19 40.04
CA ASP A 325 24.05 4.35 40.42
C ASP A 325 24.39 5.81 40.74
N GLU A 326 24.02 6.75 39.86
CA GLU A 326 24.24 8.19 40.04
C GLU A 326 23.54 8.72 41.29
N GLN A 327 22.30 8.29 41.52
CA GLN A 327 21.53 8.68 42.70
C GLN A 327 22.04 7.98 43.95
N ALA A 328 22.46 6.71 43.88
CA ALA A 328 23.10 6.03 45.01
C ALA A 328 24.39 6.73 45.43
N ALA A 329 25.21 7.18 44.48
CA ALA A 329 26.41 7.98 44.76
C ALA A 329 26.06 9.30 45.46
N THR A 330 24.97 9.95 45.03
CA THR A 330 24.48 11.19 45.65
C THR A 330 23.94 10.96 47.07
N PHE A 331 23.21 9.88 47.31
CA PHE A 331 22.67 9.55 48.63
C PHE A 331 23.70 8.91 49.57
N TYR A 332 24.87 8.52 49.05
CA TYR A 332 25.92 7.88 49.85
C TYR A 332 26.40 8.75 51.02
N LEU A 333 26.32 10.08 50.89
CA LEU A 333 26.64 11.04 51.95
C LEU A 333 25.79 10.86 53.22
N PHE A 334 24.61 10.26 53.11
CA PHE A 334 23.71 9.99 54.22
C PHE A 334 23.89 8.57 54.79
N VAL A 335 24.81 7.77 54.26
CA VAL A 335 25.13 6.44 54.81
C VAL A 335 26.07 6.59 56.02
N PRO A 336 25.76 5.99 57.18
CA PRO A 336 26.61 6.11 58.36
C PRO A 336 28.05 5.71 58.12
N LYS A 337 29.01 6.54 58.56
CA LYS A 337 30.45 6.33 58.34
C LYS A 337 30.94 4.96 58.82
N ARG A 338 30.33 4.40 59.87
CA ARG A 338 30.61 3.04 60.38
C ARG A 338 30.24 1.92 59.40
N LYS A 339 29.33 2.18 58.47
CA LYS A 339 28.82 1.24 57.46
C LYS A 339 29.41 1.49 56.06
N VAL A 340 30.11 2.60 55.84
CA VAL A 340 30.73 2.99 54.56
C VAL A 340 31.71 1.93 54.03
N HIS A 341 32.45 1.25 54.91
CA HIS A 341 33.36 0.18 54.50
C HIS A 341 32.67 -1.17 54.22
N GLN A 342 31.36 -1.26 54.49
CA GLN A 342 30.59 -2.44 54.17
C GLN A 342 30.10 -2.31 52.74
N LYS A 343 30.74 -3.05 51.81
CA LYS A 343 30.30 -3.17 50.41
C LYS A 343 28.79 -3.45 50.29
N THR A 344 28.24 -4.18 51.26
CA THR A 344 26.82 -4.53 51.38
C THR A 344 25.89 -3.33 51.58
N ALA A 345 26.33 -2.24 52.19
CA ALA A 345 25.48 -1.07 52.44
C ALA A 345 25.18 -0.30 51.15
N MET A 346 26.20 -0.11 50.30
CA MET A 346 26.06 0.55 49.00
C MET A 346 25.28 -0.33 48.02
N GLU A 347 25.59 -1.63 47.95
CA GLU A 347 24.82 -2.59 47.12
C GLU A 347 23.34 -2.63 47.54
N ARG A 348 23.06 -2.57 48.84
CA ARG A 348 21.69 -2.49 49.37
C ARG A 348 21.01 -1.18 49.00
N LEU A 349 21.70 -0.04 49.10
CA LEU A 349 21.15 1.27 48.70
C LEU A 349 20.78 1.26 47.21
N PHE A 350 21.72 0.88 46.36
CA PHE A 350 21.53 0.77 44.92
C PHE A 350 20.33 -0.12 44.57
N LYS A 351 20.27 -1.34 45.14
CA LYS A 351 19.16 -2.27 44.88
C LYS A 351 17.79 -1.70 45.27
N ASN A 352 17.70 -1.04 46.42
CA ASN A 352 16.44 -0.45 46.86
C ASN A 352 16.05 0.77 46.01
N LEU A 353 17.02 1.61 45.61
CA LEU A 353 16.77 2.72 44.69
C LEU A 353 16.32 2.24 43.31
N CYS A 354 16.97 1.21 42.74
CA CYS A 354 16.51 0.55 41.52
C CYS A 354 15.05 0.12 41.64
N THR A 355 14.68 -0.54 42.75
CA THR A 355 13.30 -1.01 42.97
C THR A 355 12.30 0.15 43.02
N VAL A 356 12.67 1.25 43.69
CA VAL A 356 11.83 2.46 43.78
C VAL A 356 11.67 3.13 42.41
N ILE A 357 12.75 3.22 41.63
CA ILE A 357 12.74 3.79 40.27
C ILE A 357 11.90 2.91 39.33
N GLU A 358 12.02 1.59 39.40
CA GLU A 358 11.21 0.63 38.63
C GLU A 358 9.72 0.77 38.96
N ASP A 359 9.37 0.87 40.25
CA ASP A 359 7.99 1.05 40.70
C ASP A 359 7.43 2.41 40.20
N ALA A 360 8.23 3.48 40.25
CA ALA A 360 7.86 4.80 39.75
C ALA A 360 7.66 4.82 38.22
N LEU A 361 8.56 4.19 37.46
CA LEU A 361 8.45 4.08 36.00
C LEU A 361 7.23 3.24 35.61
N SER A 362 6.97 2.14 36.33
CA SER A 362 5.80 1.29 36.11
C SER A 362 4.51 2.10 36.32
N LEU A 363 4.48 2.92 37.37
CA LEU A 363 3.36 3.81 37.63
C LEU A 363 3.20 4.90 36.56
N HIS A 364 4.30 5.55 36.16
CA HIS A 364 4.29 6.55 35.10
C HIS A 364 3.77 5.96 33.78
N LYS A 365 4.23 4.76 33.40
CA LYS A 365 3.73 3.99 32.27
C LYS A 365 2.21 3.76 32.36
N ILE A 366 1.68 3.37 33.52
CA ILE A 366 0.23 3.21 33.73
C ILE A 366 -0.48 4.54 33.47
N PHE A 367 0.03 5.65 34.00
CA PHE A 367 -0.55 6.98 33.79
C PHE A 367 -0.52 7.42 32.33
N MET A 368 0.52 7.07 31.58
CA MET A 368 0.67 7.46 30.18
C MET A 368 -0.21 6.63 29.24
N THR A 369 -0.29 5.31 29.48
CA THR A 369 -1.04 4.37 28.63
C THR A 369 -2.54 4.28 28.95
N SER A 370 -2.97 4.88 30.06
CA SER A 370 -4.36 4.99 30.47
C SER A 370 -5.09 6.13 29.75
N LYS A 371 -6.39 5.93 29.53
CA LYS A 371 -7.31 6.96 29.03
C LYS A 371 -7.75 7.93 30.14
N ALA A 372 -7.51 7.58 31.41
CA ALA A 372 -7.75 8.49 32.52
C ALA A 372 -6.66 9.55 32.58
N HIS A 373 -7.05 10.76 32.98
CA HIS A 373 -6.09 11.81 33.30
C HIS A 373 -5.70 11.71 34.77
N PHE A 374 -4.40 11.59 35.03
CA PHE A 374 -3.84 11.56 36.38
C PHE A 374 -3.07 12.85 36.61
N THR A 375 -3.39 13.54 37.69
CA THR A 375 -2.64 14.69 38.19
C THR A 375 -1.92 14.29 39.47
N LEU A 376 -0.61 14.52 39.50
CA LEU A 376 0.18 14.35 40.71
C LEU A 376 0.39 15.72 41.35
N ASP A 377 -0.29 15.94 42.46
CA ASP A 377 -0.15 17.15 43.25
C ASP A 377 1.04 17.03 44.18
N TRP A 378 2.18 17.53 43.70
CA TRP A 378 3.40 17.61 44.49
C TRP A 378 3.35 18.84 45.39
N PRO A 379 3.55 18.70 46.71
CA PRO A 379 3.66 19.84 47.60
C PRO A 379 4.90 20.67 47.22
N LEU A 380 4.70 21.83 46.60
CA LEU A 380 5.80 22.72 46.24
C LEU A 380 6.55 23.18 47.51
N PRO A 381 7.89 23.00 47.58
CA PRO A 381 8.67 23.57 48.67
C PRO A 381 8.52 25.10 48.65
N GLY A 382 7.87 25.64 49.69
CA GLY A 382 7.59 27.08 49.83
C GLY A 382 6.12 27.50 49.72
N ARG A 383 5.20 26.60 49.30
CA ARG A 383 3.73 26.85 49.39
C ARG A 383 3.01 25.96 50.41
N CYS A 384 3.70 25.01 51.03
CA CYS A 384 3.16 24.29 52.17
C CYS A 384 3.05 25.22 53.38
N ARG A 385 1.83 25.68 53.69
CA ARG A 385 1.51 25.98 55.09
C ARG A 385 1.61 24.65 55.84
N LEU A 386 2.69 24.48 56.60
CA LEU A 386 2.82 23.44 57.62
C LEU A 386 1.67 23.64 58.62
N THR A 387 0.53 23.05 58.32
CA THR A 387 -0.54 22.85 59.29
C THR A 387 -0.25 21.49 59.90
N ARG A 388 0.07 21.51 61.18
CA ARG A 388 0.35 20.32 61.98
C ARG A 388 -0.94 19.49 62.02
N TYR A 389 -0.99 18.40 61.27
CA TYR A 389 -2.04 17.39 61.36
C TYR A 389 -1.79 16.52 62.59
N ASP A 390 -1.83 17.14 63.78
CA ASP A 390 -1.97 16.44 65.05
C ASP A 390 -3.33 16.89 65.61
N SER A 391 -4.41 16.20 65.21
CA SER A 391 -5.70 16.13 65.92
C SER A 391 -6.64 15.16 65.20
N GLU A 392 -6.41 13.86 65.41
CA GLU A 392 -7.46 12.89 65.71
C GLU A 392 -7.00 11.99 66.86
#